data_AF-A0A258SLF5-F1
#
_entry.id   AF-A0A258SLF5-F1
#
_cell.length_a   1.000
_cell.length_b   1.000
_cell.length_c   1.000
_cell.angle_alpha   90.00
_cell.angle_beta   90.00
_cell.angle_gamma   90.00
#
_symmetry.space_group_name_H-M   'P 1'
#
loop_
_entity.id
_entity.type
_entity.pdbx_description
1 polymer ?
#
loop_
_entity_poly.entity_id
_entity_poly.type
_entity_poly.pdbx_seq_one_letter_code
_entity_poly.pdbx_strand_id
1 'polypeptide(L)' 'MFADADEVLVVRHGEPVARILPVEPRKKAFRSLAAFRASQPFQEIPSEVLISEDREDRF' A
#
# COMPACT_ATOMS: atom_id res chain seq x y z
N MET A 1 17.56 -14.34 14.92
CA MET A 1 16.11 -14.07 14.82
C MET A 1 15.81 -14.05 13.34
N PHE A 2 15.30 -15.17 12.82
CA PHE A 2 15.08 -15.35 11.38
C PHE A 2 13.57 -15.34 11.16
N ALA A 3 13.12 -14.49 10.25
CA ALA A 3 11.74 -14.44 9.78
C ALA A 3 11.78 -14.60 8.26
N ASP A 4 10.85 -15.40 7.75
CA ASP A 4 10.84 -16.09 6.45
C ASP A 4 10.78 -15.21 5.18
N ALA A 5 11.28 -13.98 5.19
CA ALA A 5 11.18 -13.11 4.01
C ALA A 5 12.19 -11.95 4.01
N ASP A 6 13.50 -12.22 3.91
CA ASP A 6 14.56 -11.24 3.55
C ASP A 6 14.45 -9.86 4.24
N GLU A 7 13.82 -9.81 5.41
CA GLU A 7 13.46 -8.59 6.11
C GLU A 7 14.59 -8.26 7.08
N VAL A 8 15.07 -7.02 7.05
CA VAL A 8 16.12 -6.55 7.95
C VAL A 8 15.54 -5.57 8.95
N LEU A 9 15.59 -5.95 10.24
CA LEU A 9 15.25 -5.05 11.34
C LEU A 9 16.48 -4.22 11.73
N VAL A 10 16.38 -2.90 11.59
CA VAL A 10 17.42 -1.96 12.02
C VAL A 10 17.14 -1.56 13.46
N VAL A 11 18.11 -1.80 14.34
CA VAL A 11 18.03 -1.47 15.78
C VAL A 11 19.08 -0.43 16.17
N ARG A 12 18.71 0.47 17.10
CA ARG A 12 19.61 1.41 17.76
C ARG A 12 19.47 1.25 19.28
N HIS A 13 20.55 0.91 19.97
CA HIS A 13 20.55 0.61 21.41
C HIS A 13 19.57 -0.49 21.85
N GLY A 14 19.34 -1.48 20.97
CA GLY A 14 18.38 -2.57 21.24
C GLY A 14 16.92 -2.23 20.91
N GLU A 15 16.63 -0.97 20.55
CA GLU A 15 15.31 -0.54 20.12
C GLU A 15 15.19 -0.54 18.59
N PRO A 16 14.11 -1.09 18.00
CA PRO A 16 13.89 -1.06 16.57
C PRO A 16 13.60 0.36 16.07
N VAL A 17 14.36 0.81 15.08
CA VAL A 17 14.22 2.16 14.49
C VAL A 17 13.72 2.11 13.05
N ALA A 18 13.91 1.01 12.34
CA ALA A 18 13.40 0.83 10.98
C ALA A 18 13.30 -0.65 10.59
N ARG A 19 12.51 -0.92 9.56
CA ARG A 19 12.40 -2.22 8.90
C ARG A 19 12.69 -2.04 7.41
N ILE A 20 13.62 -2.81 6.88
CA ILE A 20 13.89 -2.87 5.44
C ILE A 20 13.17 -4.11 4.92
N LEU A 21 12.17 -3.87 4.08
CA LEU A 21 11.41 -4.92 3.43
C LEU A 21 12.02 -5.21 2.05
N PRO A 22 11.92 -6.45 1.55
CA PRO A 22 12.26 -6.78 0.18
C PRO A 22 11.50 -5.90 -0.79
N VAL A 23 12.18 -5.41 -1.82
CA VAL A 23 11.54 -4.63 -2.87
C VAL A 23 10.76 -5.60 -3.74
N GLU A 24 9.42 -5.54 -3.68
CA GLU A 24 8.59 -6.21 -4.68
C GLU A 24 8.96 -5.66 -6.07
N PRO A 25 9.03 -6.54 -7.11
CA PRO A 25 9.32 -6.08 -8.45
C PRO A 25 8.34 -4.98 -8.85
N ARG A 26 8.87 -3.90 -9.45
CA ARG A 26 8.05 -2.78 -9.92
C ARG A 26 6.87 -3.33 -10.71
N LYS A 27 5.66 -2.90 -10.34
CA LYS A 27 4.43 -3.23 -11.07
C LYS A 27 4.67 -2.94 -12.55
N LYS A 28 4.27 -3.87 -13.42
CA LYS A 28 4.41 -3.73 -14.87
C LYS A 28 3.81 -2.39 -15.30
N ALA A 29 4.56 -1.61 -16.06
CA ALA A 29 4.08 -0.34 -16.58
C ALA A 29 2.82 -0.59 -17.44
N PHE A 30 1.78 0.21 -17.23
CA PHE A 30 0.61 0.17 -18.10
C PHE A 30 1.03 0.58 -19.51
N ARG A 31 0.63 -0.21 -20.51
CA ARG A 31 0.86 0.12 -21.93
C ARG A 31 0.18 1.43 -22.32
N SER A 32 -0.96 1.75 -21.69
CA SER A 32 -1.65 3.02 -21.80
C SER A 32 -2.49 3.28 -20.55
N LEU A 33 -2.28 4.42 -19.90
CA LEU A 33 -3.09 4.83 -18.75
C LEU A 33 -4.54 5.12 -19.15
N ALA A 34 -4.77 5.64 -20.36
CA ALA A 34 -6.11 5.92 -20.84
C ALA A 34 -6.93 4.63 -21.02
N ALA A 35 -6.32 3.60 -21.63
CA ALA A 35 -6.96 2.30 -21.81
C ALA A 35 -7.25 1.62 -20.47
N PHE A 36 -6.33 1.71 -19.51
CA PHE A 36 -6.54 1.19 -18.16
C PHE A 36 -7.68 1.90 -17.42
N ARG A 37 -7.75 3.24 -17.52
CA ARG A 37 -8.85 4.02 -16.92
C ARG A 37 -10.20 3.69 -17.53
N ALA A 38 -10.25 3.46 -18.84
CA ALA A 38 -11.48 3.06 -19.53
C ALA A 38 -11.98 1.66 -19.13
N SER A 39 -11.11 0.79 -18.60
CA SER A 39 -11.51 -0.53 -18.09
C SER A 39 -11.95 -0.50 -16.63
N GLN A 40 -11.83 0.62 -15.93
CA GLN A 40 -12.24 0.70 -14.53
C GLN A 40 -13.77 0.77 -14.45
N PRO A 41 -14.39 0.10 -13.47
CA PRO A 41 -15.82 0.22 -13.25
C PRO A 41 -16.18 1.65 -12.87
N PHE A 42 -17.41 2.06 -13.19
CA PHE A 42 -17.94 3.31 -12.68
C PHE A 42 -18.13 3.20 -11.17
N GLN A 43 -17.60 4.17 -10.44
CA GLN A 43 -17.75 4.22 -9.00
C GLN A 43 -19.11 4.85 -8.67
N GLU A 44 -20.06 4.04 -8.21
CA GLU A 44 -21.41 4.50 -7.86
C GLU A 44 -21.41 5.38 -6.60
N ILE A 45 -20.61 5.01 -5.60
CA ILE A 45 -20.53 5.72 -4.33
C ILE A 45 -19.40 6.74 -4.39
N PRO A 46 -19.65 8.05 -4.24
CA PRO A 46 -18.61 9.06 -4.26
C PRO A 46 -17.55 8.81 -3.18
N SER A 47 -16.29 9.12 -3.49
CA SER A 47 -15.18 8.94 -2.54
C SER A 47 -15.36 9.76 -1.26
N GLU A 48 -16.10 10.86 -1.28
CA GLU A 48 -16.44 11.65 -0.09
C GLU A 48 -17.17 10.81 0.97
N VAL A 49 -18.15 10.01 0.54
CA VAL A 49 -18.92 9.13 1.44
C VAL A 49 -17.99 8.08 2.06
N LEU A 50 -17.21 7.37 1.22
CA LEU A 50 -16.29 6.33 1.68
C LEU A 50 -15.22 6.86 2.66
N ILE A 51 -14.73 8.09 2.41
CA ILE A 51 -13.73 8.72 3.28
C ILE A 51 -14.37 9.18 4.59
N SER A 52 -15.64 9.60 4.59
CA SER A 52 -16.37 9.94 5.83
C SER A 52 -16.56 8.69 6.69
N GLU A 53 -17.04 7.60 6.09
CA GLU A 53 -17.24 6.31 6.77
C GLU A 53 -15.94 5.79 7.40
N ASP A 54 -14.83 5.76 6.66
CA ASP A 54 -13.52 5.34 7.18
C ASP A 54 -13.00 6.24 8.31
N ARG A 55 -13.39 7.53 8.34
CA ARG A 55 -13.03 8.43 9.44
C ARG A 55 -13.87 8.15 10.67
N GLU A 56 -15.17 7.96 10.50
CA GLU A 56 -16.10 7.64 11.59
C GLU A 56 -15.72 6.32 12.27
N ASP A 57 -15.34 5.28 11.51
CA ASP A 57 -14.92 3.98 12.05
C ASP A 57 -13.63 4.03 12.92
N ARG A 58 -12.84 5.10 12.82
CA ARG A 58 -11.58 5.27 13.56
C ARG A 58 -11.74 5.98 14.90
N PHE A 59 -12.90 6.56 15.19
CA PHE A 59 -13.19 7.35 16.40
C PHE A 59 -14.37 6.81 17.19
#